data_AF-A0A2G0XAZ4-F1
#
_entry.id   AF-A0A2G0XAZ4-F1
#
_cell.length_a   1.000
_cell.length_b   1.000
_cell.length_c   1.000
_cell.angle_alpha   90.00
_cell.angle_beta   90.00
_cell.angle_gamma   90.00
#
_symmetry.space_group_name_H-M   'P 1'
#
loop_
_entity.id
_entity.type
_entity.pdbx_description
1 polymer ?
#
loop_
_entity_poly.entity_id
_entity_poly.type
_entity_poly.pdbx_seq_one_letter_code
_entity_poly.pdbx_strand_id
1 'polypeptide(L)'
;MKVDFFENGLCFYCDLARRELQELADFHFLTEKLWRREDEILQEEIEGILKKYPKSSEEDIVDSYAWDLHLNQFKYPDIHRSTLVISIYVFVEDQLNGLCDTLATSMGTPLKLTDLSGQGIERACLFLTKVAGFDLSGVSGLSFVKEVSRLRNKMVHAGGVLSADSNDRLNRFVQTTEGLRGDPGDRVHINQDFITHFTAELGKFFDELDIEVQKFMARF
;
A
#
# COMPACT_ATOMS: atom_id res chain seq x y z
N MET A 1 18.75 35.23 0.21
CA MET A 1 17.38 35.13 0.75
C MET A 1 17.35 33.84 1.54
N LYS A 2 17.08 33.89 2.85
CA LYS A 2 17.02 32.68 3.68
C LYS A 2 15.72 31.97 3.34
N VAL A 3 15.77 30.69 2.98
CA VAL A 3 14.57 29.90 2.67
C VAL A 3 13.80 29.67 3.97
N ASP A 4 12.51 29.97 3.99
CA ASP A 4 11.64 29.66 5.12
C ASP A 4 10.98 28.29 4.89
N PHE A 5 11.56 27.26 5.51
CA PHE A 5 11.06 25.89 5.41
C PHE A 5 9.80 25.61 6.23
N PHE A 6 9.41 26.52 7.12
CA PHE A 6 8.12 26.44 7.81
C PHE A 6 7.01 26.95 6.90
N GLU A 7 7.24 28.06 6.21
CA GLU A 7 6.25 28.66 5.31
C GLU A 7 5.88 27.72 4.14
N ASN A 8 6.88 27.02 3.58
CA ASN A 8 6.64 26.07 2.48
C ASN A 8 6.29 24.63 2.94
N GLY A 9 6.25 24.40 4.26
CA GLY A 9 5.86 23.13 4.87
C GLY A 9 6.84 21.97 4.74
N LEU A 10 8.06 22.21 4.24
CA LEU A 10 9.06 21.15 4.11
C LEU A 10 9.42 20.52 5.47
N CYS A 11 9.43 21.31 6.55
CA CYS A 11 9.87 20.86 7.87
C CYS A 11 8.94 19.82 8.53
N PHE A 12 7.69 19.73 8.09
CA PHE A 12 6.70 18.77 8.61
C PHE A 12 6.16 17.84 7.51
N TYR A 13 6.74 17.87 6.31
CA TYR A 13 6.21 17.16 5.14
C TYR A 13 6.10 15.64 5.40
N CYS A 14 7.19 15.01 5.86
CA CYS A 14 7.19 13.57 6.13
C CYS A 14 6.33 13.20 7.34
N ASP A 15 6.22 14.07 8.36
CA ASP A 15 5.32 13.84 9.49
C ASP A 15 3.86 13.85 9.06
N LEU A 16 3.45 14.80 8.20
CA LEU A 16 2.09 14.83 7.65
C LEU A 16 1.80 13.60 6.80
N ALA A 17 2.72 13.22 5.90
CA ALA A 17 2.56 12.01 5.10
C ALA A 17 2.40 10.76 5.97
N ARG A 18 3.18 10.64 7.06
CA ARG A 18 3.05 9.53 8.01
C ARG A 18 1.70 9.54 8.75
N ARG A 19 1.14 10.71 9.08
CA ARG A 19 -0.20 10.81 9.71
C ARG A 19 -1.30 10.35 8.75
N GLU A 20 -1.28 10.81 7.51
CA GLU A 20 -2.26 10.38 6.50
C GLU A 20 -2.16 8.87 6.24
N LEU A 21 -0.94 8.33 6.21
CA LEU A 21 -0.72 6.89 6.12
C LEU A 21 -1.30 6.12 7.33
N GLN A 22 -1.19 6.69 8.54
CA GLN A 22 -1.80 6.12 9.73
C GLN A 22 -3.33 6.14 9.64
N GLU A 23 -3.93 7.19 9.09
CA GLU A 23 -5.39 7.24 8.85
C GLU A 23 -5.85 6.12 7.90
N LEU A 24 -5.06 5.82 6.86
CA LEU A 24 -5.31 4.69 5.96
C LEU A 24 -5.18 3.33 6.68
N ALA A 25 -4.20 3.19 7.57
CA ALA A 25 -4.02 2.00 8.40
C ALA A 25 -5.18 1.80 9.38
N ASP A 26 -5.65 2.88 10.02
CA ASP A 26 -6.78 2.86 10.94
C ASP A 26 -8.08 2.52 10.20
N PHE A 27 -8.29 3.10 9.01
CA PHE A 27 -9.41 2.76 8.14
C PHE A 27 -9.41 1.27 7.77
N HIS A 28 -8.26 0.73 7.38
CA HIS A 28 -8.10 -0.70 7.12
C HIS A 28 -8.51 -1.55 8.32
N PHE A 29 -7.95 -1.25 9.51
CA PHE A 29 -8.22 -1.97 10.74
C PHE A 29 -9.71 -1.97 11.11
N LEU A 30 -10.35 -0.80 11.04
CA LEU A 30 -11.78 -0.66 11.35
C LEU A 30 -12.65 -1.46 10.38
N THR A 31 -12.29 -1.49 9.09
CA THR A 31 -13.06 -2.18 8.07
C THR A 31 -12.91 -3.70 8.17
N GLU A 32 -11.69 -4.21 8.42
CA GLU A 32 -11.49 -5.64 8.69
C GLU A 32 -12.23 -6.10 9.94
N LYS A 33 -12.21 -5.28 11.01
CA LYS A 33 -12.97 -5.56 12.23
C LYS A 33 -14.48 -5.62 11.96
N LEU A 34 -14.99 -4.73 11.11
CA LEU A 34 -16.40 -4.73 10.71
C LEU A 34 -16.75 -6.02 9.97
N TRP A 35 -15.96 -6.45 8.97
CA TRP A 35 -16.27 -7.70 8.25
C TRP A 35 -16.20 -8.94 9.11
N ARG A 36 -15.24 -9.03 10.03
CA ARG A 36 -15.21 -10.15 10.97
C ARG A 36 -16.49 -10.23 11.78
N ARG A 37 -16.99 -9.08 12.25
CA ARG A 37 -18.26 -9.02 12.98
C ARG A 37 -19.45 -9.43 12.10
N GLU A 38 -19.51 -8.97 10.86
CA GLU A 38 -20.60 -9.35 9.93
C GLU A 38 -20.56 -10.85 9.58
N ASP A 39 -19.36 -11.43 9.44
CA ASP A 39 -19.18 -12.86 9.25
C ASP A 39 -19.60 -13.66 10.50
N GLU A 40 -19.23 -13.21 11.70
CA GLU A 40 -19.69 -13.81 12.96
C GLU A 40 -21.22 -13.80 13.08
N ILE A 41 -21.88 -12.68 12.76
CA ILE A 41 -23.34 -12.56 12.78
C ILE A 41 -23.99 -13.53 11.78
N LEU A 42 -23.45 -13.60 10.55
CA LEU A 42 -23.95 -14.50 9.52
C LEU A 42 -23.81 -15.97 9.93
N GLN A 43 -22.67 -16.34 10.52
CA GLN A 43 -22.46 -17.69 11.02
C GLN A 43 -23.40 -18.03 12.17
N GLU A 44 -23.62 -17.11 13.11
CA GLU A 44 -24.59 -17.30 14.20
C GLU A 44 -26.03 -17.50 13.69
N GLU A 45 -26.43 -16.77 12.65
CA GLU A 45 -27.73 -16.94 11.99
C GLU A 45 -27.86 -18.34 11.38
N ILE A 46 -26.88 -18.75 10.59
CA ILE A 46 -26.84 -20.07 9.93
C ILE A 46 -26.89 -21.17 10.99
N GLU A 47 -26.06 -21.10 12.03
CA GLU A 47 -26.08 -22.07 13.13
C GLU A 47 -27.43 -22.11 13.84
N GLY A 48 -28.07 -20.97 14.05
CA GLY A 48 -29.39 -20.86 14.66
C GLY A 48 -30.48 -21.53 13.83
N ILE A 49 -30.35 -21.52 12.51
CA ILE A 49 -31.25 -22.22 11.58
C ILE A 49 -30.94 -23.71 11.58
N LEU A 50 -29.67 -24.11 11.45
CA LEU A 50 -29.27 -25.53 11.44
C LEU A 50 -29.76 -26.27 12.70
N LYS A 51 -29.76 -25.62 13.87
CA LYS A 51 -30.29 -26.19 15.13
C LYS A 51 -31.81 -26.46 15.12
N LYS A 52 -32.58 -25.78 14.25
CA LYS A 52 -34.06 -25.89 14.19
C LYS A 52 -34.54 -26.94 13.19
N TYR A 53 -33.70 -27.32 12.23
CA TYR A 53 -34.07 -28.21 11.14
C TYR A 53 -33.36 -29.57 11.25
N PRO A 54 -33.91 -30.64 10.63
CA PRO A 54 -33.27 -31.95 10.60
C PRO A 54 -31.93 -31.89 9.86
N LYS A 55 -31.00 -32.79 10.23
CA LYS A 55 -29.68 -32.91 9.59
C LYS A 55 -29.73 -33.10 8.07
N SER A 56 -30.79 -33.73 7.57
CA SER A 56 -30.99 -33.95 6.13
C SER A 56 -31.17 -32.66 5.32
N SER A 57 -31.41 -31.52 5.98
CA SER A 57 -31.59 -30.21 5.35
C SER A 57 -30.36 -29.31 5.46
N GLU A 58 -29.26 -29.77 6.09
CA GLU A 58 -28.07 -28.94 6.33
C GLU A 58 -27.45 -28.44 5.03
N GLU A 59 -27.34 -29.30 4.02
CA GLU A 59 -26.76 -28.95 2.70
C GLU A 59 -27.58 -27.87 2.00
N ASP A 60 -28.90 -28.05 1.89
CA ASP A 60 -29.81 -27.06 1.29
C ASP A 60 -29.75 -25.70 2.01
N ILE A 61 -29.63 -25.73 3.35
CA ILE A 61 -29.51 -24.51 4.16
C ILE A 61 -28.18 -23.82 3.83
N VAL A 62 -27.06 -24.53 3.90
CA VAL A 62 -25.73 -23.93 3.61
C VAL A 62 -25.67 -23.40 2.18
N ASP A 63 -26.19 -24.15 1.21
CA ASP A 63 -26.24 -23.74 -0.19
C ASP A 63 -27.05 -22.45 -0.39
N SER A 64 -28.14 -22.27 0.37
CA SER A 64 -28.93 -21.03 0.32
C SER A 64 -28.16 -19.78 0.78
N TYR A 65 -27.14 -19.96 1.63
CA TYR A 65 -26.26 -18.90 2.13
C TYR A 65 -24.88 -18.87 1.46
N ALA A 66 -24.59 -19.80 0.54
CA ALA A 66 -23.26 -19.94 -0.07
C ALA A 66 -22.78 -18.64 -0.73
N TRP A 67 -23.69 -17.88 -1.33
CA TRP A 67 -23.36 -16.60 -1.93
C TRP A 67 -22.99 -15.53 -0.90
N ASP A 68 -23.74 -15.42 0.20
CA ASP A 68 -23.47 -14.43 1.26
C ASP A 68 -22.15 -14.76 1.97
N LEU A 69 -21.89 -16.05 2.24
CA LEU A 69 -20.60 -16.53 2.74
C LEU A 69 -19.47 -16.18 1.77
N HIS A 70 -19.65 -16.42 0.47
CA HIS A 70 -18.65 -16.08 -0.54
C HIS A 70 -18.34 -14.57 -0.57
N LEU A 71 -19.38 -13.74 -0.49
CA LEU A 71 -19.23 -12.29 -0.48
C LEU A 71 -18.47 -11.81 0.75
N ASN A 72 -18.89 -12.22 1.95
CA ASN A 72 -18.33 -11.75 3.21
C ASN A 72 -16.91 -12.28 3.47
N GLN A 73 -16.66 -13.57 3.19
CA GLN A 73 -15.39 -14.20 3.56
C GLN A 73 -14.31 -14.01 2.50
N PHE A 74 -14.69 -13.80 1.24
CA PHE A 74 -13.75 -13.73 0.12
C PHE A 74 -13.86 -12.44 -0.68
N LYS A 75 -15.04 -12.14 -1.23
CA LYS A 75 -15.15 -11.09 -2.26
C LYS A 75 -14.91 -9.68 -1.72
N TYR A 76 -15.56 -9.30 -0.62
CA TYR A 76 -15.42 -7.97 -0.05
C TYR A 76 -14.02 -7.72 0.55
N PRO A 77 -13.43 -8.64 1.34
CA PRO A 77 -12.06 -8.48 1.80
C PRO A 77 -11.04 -8.38 0.65
N ASP A 78 -11.18 -9.19 -0.41
CA ASP A 78 -10.29 -9.14 -1.59
C ASP A 78 -10.36 -7.77 -2.29
N ILE A 79 -11.57 -7.25 -2.51
CA ILE A 79 -11.76 -5.94 -3.15
C ILE A 79 -11.13 -4.83 -2.30
N HIS A 80 -11.37 -4.83 -0.99
CA HIS A 80 -10.82 -3.82 -0.09
C HIS A 80 -9.31 -3.80 -0.07
N ARG A 81 -8.70 -4.94 0.21
CA ARG A 81 -7.25 -5.05 0.34
C ARG A 81 -6.59 -4.68 -0.98
N SER A 82 -7.14 -5.16 -2.09
CA SER A 82 -6.65 -4.80 -3.42
C SER A 82 -6.73 -3.31 -3.71
N THR A 83 -7.86 -2.69 -3.37
CA THR A 83 -8.07 -1.25 -3.55
C THR A 83 -7.14 -0.44 -2.66
N LEU A 84 -6.95 -0.85 -1.40
CA LEU A 84 -6.04 -0.17 -0.48
C LEU A 84 -4.59 -0.22 -0.93
N VAL A 85 -4.10 -1.36 -1.45
CA VAL A 85 -2.73 -1.40 -2.01
C VAL A 85 -2.57 -0.37 -3.12
N ILE A 86 -3.55 -0.27 -4.02
CA ILE A 86 -3.52 0.70 -5.12
C ILE A 86 -3.57 2.13 -4.57
N SER A 87 -4.51 2.43 -3.67
CA SER A 87 -4.71 3.77 -3.11
C SER A 87 -3.52 4.24 -2.28
N ILE A 88 -2.98 3.38 -1.41
CA ILE A 88 -1.77 3.70 -0.61
C ILE A 88 -0.58 3.95 -1.54
N TYR A 89 -0.41 3.15 -2.60
CA TYR A 89 0.68 3.38 -3.55
C TYR A 89 0.53 4.71 -4.32
N VAL A 90 -0.70 5.04 -4.76
CA VAL A 90 -1.00 6.34 -5.38
C VAL A 90 -0.69 7.49 -4.42
N PHE A 91 -1.08 7.37 -3.16
CA PHE A 91 -0.74 8.32 -2.11
C PHE A 91 0.77 8.52 -1.97
N VAL A 92 1.55 7.43 -1.85
CA VAL A 92 3.03 7.53 -1.74
C VAL A 92 3.64 8.22 -2.96
N GLU A 93 3.17 7.90 -4.17
CA GLU A 93 3.65 8.54 -5.39
C GLU A 93 3.35 10.05 -5.40
N ASP A 94 2.15 10.44 -4.98
CA ASP A 94 1.76 11.85 -4.86
C ASP A 94 2.61 12.60 -3.83
N GLN A 95 2.81 12.03 -2.64
CA GLN A 95 3.66 12.61 -1.60
C GLN A 95 5.11 12.77 -2.05
N LEU A 96 5.67 11.80 -2.78
CA LEU A 96 7.03 11.91 -3.30
C LEU A 96 7.15 12.98 -4.39
N ASN A 97 6.14 13.11 -5.25
CA ASN A 97 6.11 14.17 -6.26
C ASN A 97 5.99 15.55 -5.60
N GLY A 98 5.07 15.72 -4.66
CA GLY A 98 4.88 16.96 -3.92
C GLY A 98 6.12 17.37 -3.12
N LEU A 99 6.82 16.41 -2.49
CA LEU A 99 8.09 16.67 -1.84
C LEU A 99 9.13 17.23 -2.83
N CYS A 100 9.24 16.62 -4.01
CA CYS A 100 10.17 17.08 -5.03
C CYS A 100 9.83 18.50 -5.51
N ASP A 101 8.54 18.82 -5.68
CA ASP A 101 8.10 20.16 -6.06
C ASP A 101 8.43 21.20 -4.98
N THR A 102 8.17 20.89 -3.71
CA THR A 102 8.55 21.77 -2.57
C THR A 102 10.06 21.99 -2.50
N LEU A 103 10.86 20.94 -2.72
CA LEU A 103 12.31 21.05 -2.80
C LEU A 103 12.76 21.89 -4.01
N ALA A 104 12.14 21.70 -5.17
CA ALA A 104 12.44 22.48 -6.38
C ALA A 104 12.22 23.98 -6.15
N THR A 105 11.07 24.34 -5.55
CA THR A 105 10.76 25.71 -5.14
C THR A 105 11.77 26.24 -4.13
N SER A 106 12.13 25.44 -3.12
CA SER A 106 13.11 25.83 -2.09
C SER A 106 14.50 26.13 -2.67
N MET A 107 14.92 25.37 -3.67
CA MET A 107 16.20 25.56 -4.37
C MET A 107 16.14 26.68 -5.42
N GLY A 108 14.95 27.16 -5.79
CA GLY A 108 14.76 28.08 -6.91
C GLY A 108 15.17 27.49 -8.27
N THR A 109 15.13 26.17 -8.42
CA THR A 109 15.50 25.51 -9.68
C THR A 109 14.34 25.58 -10.68
N PRO A 110 14.59 25.87 -11.97
CA PRO A 110 13.55 25.82 -13.00
C PRO A 110 13.22 24.38 -13.44
N LEU A 111 13.99 23.39 -12.99
CA LEU A 111 13.83 21.99 -13.36
C LEU A 111 12.54 21.43 -12.77
N LYS A 112 11.65 20.93 -13.64
CA LYS A 112 10.41 20.26 -13.23
C LYS A 112 10.64 18.77 -13.12
N LEU A 113 9.82 18.11 -12.30
CA LEU A 113 9.83 16.65 -12.22
C LEU A 113 9.57 16.00 -13.58
N THR A 114 8.74 16.61 -14.43
CA THR A 114 8.44 16.15 -15.79
C THR A 114 9.62 16.21 -16.75
N ASP A 115 10.66 16.97 -16.43
CA ASP A 115 11.86 17.09 -17.26
C ASP A 115 12.81 15.90 -17.03
N LEU A 116 12.58 15.10 -15.98
CA LEU A 116 13.34 13.91 -15.65
C LEU A 116 12.75 12.67 -16.30
N SER A 117 13.63 11.80 -16.80
CA SER A 117 13.25 10.47 -17.28
C SER A 117 12.79 9.57 -16.13
N GLY A 118 11.81 8.72 -16.40
CA GLY A 118 11.30 7.73 -15.45
C GLY A 118 9.79 7.83 -15.29
N GLN A 119 9.21 6.88 -14.54
CA GLN A 119 7.78 6.84 -14.23
C GLN A 119 7.55 6.57 -12.75
N GLY A 120 6.42 7.08 -12.24
CA GLY A 120 6.04 7.00 -10.84
C GLY A 120 7.16 7.39 -9.87
N ILE A 121 7.33 6.59 -8.82
CA ILE A 121 8.31 6.84 -7.76
C ILE A 121 9.76 6.87 -8.25
N GLU A 122 10.11 6.20 -9.37
CA GLU A 122 11.49 6.18 -9.86
C GLU A 122 11.95 7.57 -10.30
N ARG A 123 11.03 8.34 -10.89
CA ARG A 123 11.29 9.72 -11.30
C ARG A 123 11.51 10.64 -10.09
N ALA A 124 10.70 10.48 -9.04
CA ALA A 124 10.88 11.21 -7.79
C ALA A 124 12.23 10.85 -7.12
N CYS A 125 12.57 9.56 -7.03
CA CYS A 125 13.88 9.14 -6.51
C CYS A 125 15.06 9.71 -7.31
N LEU A 126 14.93 9.81 -8.64
CA LEU A 126 15.96 10.42 -9.48
C LEU A 126 16.14 11.91 -9.15
N PHE A 127 15.04 12.64 -8.95
CA PHE A 127 15.09 14.03 -8.50
C PHE A 127 15.76 14.17 -7.13
N LEU A 128 15.29 13.40 -6.14
CA LEU A 128 15.81 13.45 -4.76
C LEU A 128 17.32 13.20 -4.73
N THR A 129 17.80 12.21 -5.49
CA THR A 129 19.24 11.85 -5.51
C THR A 129 20.08 12.82 -6.34
N LYS A 130 19.65 13.18 -7.55
CA LYS A 130 20.49 13.94 -8.51
C LYS A 130 20.37 15.45 -8.38
N VAL A 131 19.24 15.94 -7.88
CA VAL A 131 18.95 17.37 -7.78
C VAL A 131 19.01 17.82 -6.33
N ALA A 132 18.28 17.16 -5.43
CA ALA A 132 18.26 17.52 -4.01
C ALA A 132 19.46 16.96 -3.21
N GLY A 133 20.21 16.01 -3.79
CA GLY A 133 21.41 15.44 -3.18
C GLY A 133 21.12 14.61 -1.92
N PHE A 134 20.01 13.86 -1.93
CA PHE A 134 19.63 12.91 -0.89
C PHE A 134 20.42 11.61 -1.07
N ASP A 135 20.87 11.01 0.02
CA ASP A 135 21.44 9.67 0.02
C ASP A 135 20.36 8.63 0.31
N LEU A 136 19.75 8.10 -0.77
CA LEU A 136 18.72 7.07 -0.64
C LEU A 136 19.28 5.66 -0.37
N SER A 137 20.61 5.48 -0.28
CA SER A 137 21.17 4.16 0.07
C SER A 137 20.90 3.76 1.52
N GLY A 138 20.69 4.75 2.40
CA GLY A 138 20.27 4.55 3.78
C GLY A 138 18.76 4.37 3.97
N VAL A 139 17.95 4.51 2.92
CA VAL A 139 16.49 4.38 2.98
C VAL A 139 16.10 2.93 2.67
N SER A 140 16.00 2.13 3.72
CA SER A 140 15.81 0.67 3.63
C SER A 140 14.48 0.29 2.99
N GLY A 141 13.42 1.06 3.25
CA GLY A 141 12.07 0.81 2.72
C GLY A 141 11.93 1.03 1.21
N LEU A 142 12.87 1.72 0.55
CA LEU A 142 12.74 2.06 -0.87
C LEU A 142 12.67 0.83 -1.78
N SER A 143 13.41 -0.24 -1.44
CA SER A 143 13.38 -1.50 -2.20
C SER A 143 11.99 -2.15 -2.15
N PHE A 144 11.37 -2.14 -0.98
CA PHE A 144 10.03 -2.66 -0.75
C PHE A 144 8.98 -1.86 -1.52
N VAL A 145 9.00 -0.52 -1.47
CA VAL A 145 8.06 0.33 -2.24
C VAL A 145 8.15 0.05 -3.75
N LYS A 146 9.36 -0.21 -4.27
CA LYS A 146 9.55 -0.59 -5.68
C LYS A 146 8.96 -1.96 -6.02
N GLU A 147 9.00 -2.93 -5.12
CA GLU A 147 8.32 -4.21 -5.33
C GLU A 147 6.80 -4.06 -5.28
N VAL A 148 6.28 -3.24 -4.35
CA VAL A 148 4.84 -2.96 -4.29
C VAL A 148 4.35 -2.24 -5.55
N SER A 149 5.17 -1.38 -6.16
CA SER A 149 4.88 -0.79 -7.48
C SER A 149 4.61 -1.86 -8.55
N ARG A 150 5.44 -2.92 -8.57
CA ARG A 150 5.30 -4.04 -9.51
C ARG A 150 4.04 -4.85 -9.22
N LEU A 151 3.76 -5.10 -7.94
CA LEU A 151 2.53 -5.75 -7.50
C LEU A 151 1.30 -4.97 -7.97
N ARG A 152 1.25 -3.66 -7.69
CA ARG A 152 0.18 -2.75 -8.11
C ARG A 152 -0.01 -2.77 -9.62
N ASN A 153 1.07 -2.76 -10.40
CA ASN A 153 0.98 -2.83 -11.85
C ASN A 153 0.37 -4.14 -12.35
N LYS A 154 0.70 -5.28 -11.72
CA LYS A 154 0.05 -6.56 -12.04
C LYS A 154 -1.42 -6.59 -11.66
N MET A 155 -1.77 -6.02 -10.51
CA MET A 155 -3.17 -5.92 -10.08
C MET A 155 -4.01 -5.12 -11.08
N VAL A 156 -3.51 -3.98 -11.56
CA VAL A 156 -4.23 -3.09 -12.48
C VAL A 156 -4.30 -3.64 -13.92
N HIS A 157 -3.23 -4.22 -14.44
CA HIS A 157 -3.14 -4.57 -15.87
C HIS A 157 -3.39 -6.06 -16.19
N ALA A 158 -3.16 -6.98 -15.25
CA ALA A 158 -3.27 -8.42 -15.47
C ALA A 158 -4.28 -9.10 -14.54
N GLY A 159 -5.19 -8.32 -13.92
CA GLY A 159 -6.14 -8.84 -12.94
C GLY A 159 -5.46 -9.47 -11.71
N GLY A 160 -4.19 -9.15 -11.46
CA GLY A 160 -3.38 -9.75 -10.39
C GLY A 160 -2.80 -11.12 -10.73
N VAL A 161 -2.88 -11.59 -11.98
CA VAL A 161 -2.25 -12.86 -12.37
C VAL A 161 -0.73 -12.73 -12.41
N LEU A 162 -0.06 -13.62 -11.68
CA LEU A 162 1.38 -13.72 -11.56
C LEU A 162 2.01 -14.31 -12.83
N SER A 163 3.30 -14.07 -13.01
CA SER A 163 4.03 -14.68 -14.13
C SER A 163 4.05 -16.20 -13.98
N ALA A 164 3.90 -16.94 -15.08
CA ALA A 164 4.11 -18.39 -15.07
C ALA A 164 5.59 -18.77 -14.86
N ASP A 165 6.52 -17.82 -15.04
CA ASP A 165 7.93 -18.04 -14.72
C ASP A 165 8.17 -17.97 -13.21
N SER A 166 8.48 -19.11 -12.61
CA SER A 166 8.82 -19.23 -11.19
C SER A 166 9.99 -18.34 -10.73
N ASN A 167 10.90 -17.93 -11.64
CA ASN A 167 12.04 -17.07 -11.31
C ASN A 167 11.72 -15.57 -11.37
N ASP A 168 10.50 -15.21 -11.78
CA ASP A 168 10.04 -13.83 -11.83
C ASP A 168 10.24 -13.14 -10.48
N ARG A 169 10.71 -11.90 -10.52
CA ARG A 169 11.07 -11.16 -9.31
C ARG A 169 9.85 -10.86 -8.44
N LEU A 170 8.69 -10.60 -9.04
CA LEU A 170 7.47 -10.39 -8.27
C LEU A 170 6.98 -11.69 -7.62
N ASN A 171 7.12 -12.84 -8.29
CA ASN A 171 6.76 -14.13 -7.70
C ASN A 171 7.58 -14.40 -6.43
N ARG A 172 8.89 -14.13 -6.47
CA ARG A 172 9.74 -14.22 -5.27
C ARG A 172 9.31 -13.25 -4.17
N PHE A 173 9.01 -12.00 -4.52
CA PHE A 173 8.51 -11.02 -3.57
C PHE A 173 7.21 -11.50 -2.89
N VAL A 174 6.24 -11.99 -3.66
CA VAL A 174 4.97 -12.53 -3.13
C VAL A 174 5.21 -13.71 -2.18
N GLN A 175 6.15 -14.59 -2.49
CA GLN A 175 6.46 -15.77 -1.67
C GLN A 175 7.20 -15.44 -0.36
N THR A 176 7.99 -14.35 -0.34
CA THR A 176 8.80 -13.98 0.84
C THR A 176 8.17 -12.91 1.72
N THR A 177 7.06 -12.30 1.27
CA THR A 177 6.45 -11.14 1.96
C THR A 177 5.26 -11.58 2.79
N GLU A 178 5.24 -11.16 4.04
CA GLU A 178 4.15 -11.45 4.96
C GLU A 178 2.82 -10.90 4.42
N GLY A 179 1.77 -11.73 4.50
CA GLY A 179 0.43 -11.37 4.05
C GLY A 179 0.20 -11.45 2.54
N LEU A 180 1.21 -11.77 1.72
CA LEU A 180 1.03 -12.10 0.30
C LEU A 180 1.07 -13.61 0.06
N ARG A 181 0.26 -14.09 -0.88
CA ARG A 181 0.27 -15.48 -1.36
C ARG A 181 -0.02 -15.54 -2.84
N GLY A 182 0.49 -16.58 -3.52
CA GLY A 182 0.21 -16.84 -4.92
C GLY A 182 1.31 -17.66 -5.57
N ASP A 183 0.92 -18.56 -6.45
CA ASP A 183 1.82 -19.40 -7.21
C ASP A 183 2.01 -18.86 -8.65
N PRO A 184 3.10 -19.24 -9.34
CA PRO A 184 3.32 -18.83 -10.72
C PRO A 184 2.15 -19.19 -11.63
N GLY A 185 1.60 -18.20 -12.33
CA GLY A 185 0.44 -18.36 -13.22
C GLY A 185 -0.92 -18.20 -12.53
N ASP A 186 -0.94 -18.14 -11.19
CA ASP A 186 -2.16 -17.91 -10.41
C ASP A 186 -2.33 -16.45 -10.03
N ARG A 187 -3.50 -16.12 -9.47
CA ARG A 187 -3.78 -14.77 -8.98
C ARG A 187 -3.10 -14.55 -7.62
N VAL A 188 -2.51 -13.37 -7.44
CA VAL A 188 -2.01 -12.94 -6.12
C VAL A 188 -3.18 -12.73 -5.15
N HIS A 189 -3.03 -13.26 -3.95
CA HIS A 189 -3.95 -13.11 -2.84
C HIS A 189 -3.32 -12.23 -1.76
N ILE A 190 -4.08 -11.23 -1.32
CA ILE A 190 -3.66 -10.26 -0.31
C ILE A 190 -4.44 -10.54 0.98
N ASN A 191 -3.71 -10.90 2.03
CA ASN A 191 -4.27 -11.05 3.38
C ASN A 191 -4.26 -9.70 4.10
N GLN A 192 -5.07 -9.59 5.15
CA GLN A 192 -5.17 -8.36 5.95
C GLN A 192 -3.79 -7.89 6.46
N ASP A 193 -2.95 -8.83 6.90
CA ASP A 193 -1.66 -8.53 7.52
C ASP A 193 -0.71 -7.83 6.55
N PHE A 194 -0.89 -7.99 5.23
CA PHE A 194 -0.09 -7.29 4.24
C PHE A 194 -0.32 -5.78 4.28
N ILE A 195 -1.56 -5.32 4.47
CA ILE A 195 -1.83 -3.88 4.53
C ILE A 195 -1.17 -3.27 5.76
N THR A 196 -1.25 -3.95 6.91
CA THR A 196 -0.55 -3.55 8.13
C THR A 196 0.96 -3.53 7.95
N HIS A 197 1.53 -4.55 7.32
CA HIS A 197 2.95 -4.59 7.01
C HIS A 197 3.36 -3.46 6.04
N PHE A 198 2.57 -3.23 4.99
CA PHE A 198 2.82 -2.21 3.99
C PHE A 198 2.82 -0.80 4.61
N THR A 199 1.81 -0.45 5.41
CA THR A 199 1.78 0.86 6.06
C THR A 199 2.91 1.03 7.08
N ALA A 200 3.30 -0.04 7.79
CA ALA A 200 4.45 0.00 8.70
C ALA A 200 5.79 0.24 7.96
N GLU A 201 6.04 -0.45 6.86
CA GLU A 201 7.25 -0.25 6.03
C GLU A 201 7.28 1.15 5.41
N LEU A 202 6.13 1.67 4.98
CA LEU A 202 6.02 3.05 4.50
C LEU A 202 6.24 4.09 5.60
N GLY A 203 5.78 3.83 6.82
CA GLY A 203 6.07 4.69 7.98
C GLY A 203 7.57 4.82 8.21
N LYS A 204 8.29 3.68 8.24
CA LYS A 204 9.76 3.67 8.34
C LYS A 204 10.42 4.40 7.17
N PHE A 205 9.92 4.18 5.96
CA PHE A 205 10.41 4.87 4.77
C PHE A 205 10.31 6.40 4.90
N PHE A 206 9.18 6.93 5.39
CA PHE A 206 9.02 8.37 5.61
C PHE A 206 9.88 8.89 6.77
N ASP A 207 10.10 8.11 7.82
CA ASP A 207 11.02 8.49 8.90
C ASP A 207 12.47 8.58 8.42
N GLU A 208 12.92 7.62 7.61
CA GLU A 208 14.26 7.64 6.99
C GLU A 208 14.40 8.78 5.96
N LEU A 209 13.34 9.05 5.20
CA LEU A 209 13.32 10.15 4.25
C LEU A 209 13.36 11.52 4.96
N ASP A 210 12.70 11.65 6.11
CA ASP A 210 12.74 12.88 6.90
C ASP A 210 14.16 13.24 7.33
N ILE A 211 14.99 12.24 7.69
CA ILE A 211 16.40 12.48 8.01
C ILE A 211 17.13 13.16 6.84
N GLU A 212 16.87 12.76 5.60
CA GLU A 212 17.46 13.40 4.42
C GLU A 212 16.87 14.80 4.17
N VAL A 213 15.58 15.02 4.44
CA VAL A 213 14.96 16.35 4.42
C VAL A 213 15.59 17.29 5.45
N GLN A 214 15.81 16.85 6.68
CA GLN A 214 16.48 17.63 7.72
C GLN A 214 17.93 17.96 7.34
N LYS A 215 18.67 16.99 6.78
CA LYS A 215 20.02 17.21 6.25
C LYS A 215 20.02 18.22 5.11
N PHE A 216 19.03 18.18 4.23
CA PHE A 216 18.87 19.14 3.14
C PHE A 216 18.66 20.55 3.69
N MET A 217 17.70 20.73 4.61
CA MET A 217 17.41 22.04 5.22
C MET A 217 18.63 22.64 5.91
N ALA A 218 19.44 21.81 6.59
CA ALA A 218 20.67 22.26 7.25
C ALA A 218 21.77 22.79 6.29
N ARG A 219 21.64 22.57 4.97
CA ARG A 219 22.57 23.10 3.96
C ARG A 219 22.25 24.54 3.52
N PHE A 220 21.06 25.07 3.87
CA PHE A 220 20.55 26.38 3.46
C PHE A 220 20.36 27.34 4.65
#